data_AF-A0A7V6MH65-F1
#
_entry.id   AF-A0A7V6MH65-F1
#
_cell.length_a   1.000
_cell.length_b   1.000
_cell.length_c   1.000
_cell.angle_alpha   90.00
_cell.angle_beta   90.00
_cell.angle_gamma   90.00
#
_symmetry.space_group_name_H-M   'P 1'
#
loop_
_entity.id
_entity.type
_entity.pdbx_description
1 polymer ?
#
loop_
_entity_poly.entity_id
_entity_poly.type
_entity_poly.pdbx_seq_one_letter_code
_entity_poly.pdbx_strand_id
1 'polypeptide(L)'
;MFLEFISRNWIVLLALVGVAAVVIYLTITRQWLKVREFAYQAMLLAERTFGDQDGRIKFDFVVRIVYKYFPSWLKRFITEEQLRHLIQEWYDLAKDFLDDGLINSSV
;
A
#
# COMPACT_ATOMS: atom_id res chain seq x y z
N MET A 1 24.52 22.35 -26.02
CA MET A 1 24.60 21.02 -25.36
C MET A 1 23.55 20.81 -24.26
N PHE A 2 23.62 21.46 -23.09
CA PHE A 2 22.66 21.18 -21.99
C PHE A 2 21.24 21.67 -22.27
N LEU A 3 21.10 22.87 -22.85
CA LEU A 3 19.79 23.43 -23.22
C LEU A 3 19.09 22.65 -24.35
N GLU A 4 19.86 22.07 -25.27
CA GLU A 4 19.33 21.20 -26.35
C GLU A 4 18.86 19.86 -25.81
N PHE A 5 19.53 19.32 -24.78
CA PHE A 5 19.07 18.13 -24.08
C PHE A 5 17.73 18.37 -23.37
N ILE A 6 17.59 19.52 -22.70
CA ILE A 6 16.34 19.91 -22.03
C ILE A 6 15.24 20.11 -23.06
N SER A 7 15.48 20.87 -24.13
CA SER A 7 14.45 21.16 -25.14
C SER A 7 14.01 19.91 -25.91
N ARG A 8 14.90 18.93 -26.11
CA ARG A 8 14.59 17.67 -26.81
C ARG A 8 13.85 16.67 -25.92
N ASN A 9 14.13 16.66 -24.61
CA ASN A 9 13.57 15.72 -23.65
C ASN A 9 12.58 16.37 -22.66
N TRP A 10 12.11 17.58 -22.96
CA TRP A 10 11.32 18.38 -22.01
C TRP A 10 10.07 17.65 -21.53
N ILE A 11 9.43 16.84 -22.38
CA ILE A 11 8.26 16.03 -22.03
C ILE A 11 8.60 14.98 -20.97
N VAL A 12 9.74 14.29 -21.13
CA VAL A 12 10.21 13.26 -20.19
C VAL A 12 10.60 13.91 -18.85
N LEU A 13 11.26 15.06 -18.90
CA LEU A 13 11.61 15.83 -17.71
C LEU A 13 10.36 16.31 -16.96
N LEU A 14 9.34 16.78 -17.69
CA LEU A 14 8.07 17.22 -17.10
C LEU A 14 7.31 16.04 -16.47
N ALA A 15 7.29 14.87 -17.13
CA ALA A 15 6.73 13.65 -16.57
C ALA A 15 7.47 13.22 -15.29
N LEU A 16 8.81 13.28 -15.28
CA LEU A 16 9.63 12.95 -14.12
C LEU A 16 9.33 13.89 -12.94
N VAL A 17 9.23 15.19 -13.19
CA VAL A 17 8.85 16.19 -12.18
C VAL A 17 7.43 15.93 -11.67
N GLY A 18 6.49 15.55 -12.55
CA GLY A 18 5.14 15.18 -12.16
C GLY A 18 5.09 13.97 -11.23
N VAL A 19 5.83 12.90 -11.57
CA VAL A 19 5.96 11.71 -10.70
C VAL A 19 6.57 12.08 -9.36
N ALA A 20 7.66 12.85 -9.36
CA ALA A 20 8.31 13.31 -8.14
C ALA A 20 7.37 14.16 -7.26
N ALA A 21 6.59 15.05 -7.86
CA ALA A 21 5.60 15.87 -7.15
C ALA A 21 4.49 15.01 -6.52
N VAL A 22 4.01 13.97 -7.21
CA VAL A 22 3.03 13.02 -6.65
C VAL A 22 3.62 12.26 -5.46
N VAL A 23 4.86 11.79 -5.57
CA VAL A 23 5.55 11.10 -4.46
C VAL A 23 5.74 12.03 -3.26
N ILE A 24 6.20 13.27 -3.48
CA ILE A 24 6.37 14.27 -2.42
C ILE A 24 5.03 14.60 -1.76
N TYR A 25 3.97 14.81 -2.54
CA TYR A 25 2.63 15.06 -2.04
C TYR A 25 2.14 13.90 -1.15
N LEU A 26 2.31 12.66 -1.62
CA LEU A 26 1.94 11.45 -0.87
C LEU A 26 2.73 11.31 0.45
N THR A 27 4.03 11.63 0.42
CA THR A 27 4.89 11.61 1.61
C THR A 27 4.49 12.68 2.62
N ILE A 28 4.24 13.91 2.19
CA ILE A 28 3.84 15.03 3.06
C ILE A 28 2.45 14.79 3.66
N THR A 29 1.49 14.35 2.85
CA THR A 29 0.12 14.11 3.31
C THR A 29 -0.02 12.85 4.17
N ARG A 30 1.05 12.07 4.32
CA ARG A 30 1.09 10.83 5.12
C ARG A 30 -0.07 9.88 4.78
N GLN A 31 -0.54 9.89 3.53
CA GLN A 31 -1.67 9.06 3.10
C GLN A 31 -1.36 7.56 3.32
N TRP A 32 -0.10 7.17 3.15
CA TRP A 32 0.40 5.83 3.43
C TRP A 32 0.16 5.38 4.88
N LEU A 33 0.35 6.27 5.86
CA LEU A 33 0.08 5.96 7.27
C LEU A 33 -1.41 5.70 7.51
N LYS A 34 -2.28 6.50 6.89
CA LYS A 34 -3.74 6.32 6.99
C LYS A 34 -4.21 5.02 6.35
N VAL A 35 -3.65 4.66 5.19
CA VAL A 35 -3.97 3.39 4.51
C VAL A 35 -3.52 2.20 5.36
N ARG A 36 -2.31 2.27 5.95
CA ARG A 36 -1.79 1.22 6.82
C ARG A 36 -2.61 1.08 8.10
N GLU A 37 -2.95 2.20 8.75
CA GLU A 37 -3.80 2.21 9.94
C GLU A 37 -5.19 1.65 9.65
N PHE A 38 -5.78 2.03 8.50
CA PHE A 38 -7.07 1.48 8.07
C PHE A 38 -6.99 -0.02 7.78
N ALA A 39 -5.91 -0.49 7.15
CA ALA A 39 -5.70 -1.92 6.93
C ALA A 39 -5.61 -2.68 8.27
N TYR A 40 -4.89 -2.18 9.26
CA TYR A 40 -4.88 -2.79 10.60
C TYR A 40 -6.25 -2.82 11.27
N GLN A 41 -7.03 -1.74 11.15
CA GLN A 41 -8.41 -1.73 11.65
C GLN A 41 -9.28 -2.76 10.93
N ALA A 42 -9.11 -2.92 9.61
CA ALA A 42 -9.82 -3.93 8.83
C ALA A 42 -9.40 -5.35 9.23
N MET A 43 -8.12 -5.59 9.51
CA MET A 43 -7.61 -6.87 10.02
C MET A 43 -8.22 -7.22 11.39
N LEU A 44 -8.23 -6.26 12.33
CA LEU A 44 -8.88 -6.44 13.64
C LEU A 44 -10.38 -6.66 13.51
N LEU A 45 -11.03 -5.99 12.56
CA LEU A 45 -12.45 -6.18 12.29
C LEU A 45 -12.72 -7.60 11.75
N ALA A 46 -11.88 -8.09 10.83
CA ALA A 46 -11.97 -9.44 10.31
C ALA A 46 -11.81 -10.48 11.44
N GLU A 47 -10.86 -10.25 12.34
CA GLU A 47 -10.60 -11.12 13.48
C GLU A 47 -11.78 -11.23 14.45
N ARG A 48 -12.49 -10.11 14.66
CA ARG A 48 -13.70 -10.09 15.51
C ARG A 48 -14.93 -10.67 14.84
N THR A 49 -14.99 -10.62 13.51
CA THR A 49 -16.18 -10.97 12.73
C THR A 49 -16.18 -12.44 12.34
N PHE A 50 -15.00 -13.01 12.06
CA PHE A 50 -14.85 -14.39 11.62
C PHE A 50 -14.11 -15.23 12.67
N GLY A 51 -14.45 -16.51 12.80
CA GLY A 51 -13.73 -17.42 13.69
C GLY A 51 -12.33 -17.78 13.17
N ASP A 52 -11.47 -18.29 14.05
CA ASP A 52 -10.06 -18.60 13.77
C ASP A 52 -9.81 -19.57 12.62
N GLN A 53 -10.82 -20.36 12.26
CA GLN A 53 -10.71 -21.43 11.27
C GLN A 53 -10.77 -20.92 9.81
N ASP A 54 -11.11 -19.64 9.60
CA ASP A 54 -11.42 -19.07 8.28
C ASP A 54 -10.41 -18.00 7.82
N GLY A 55 -9.11 -18.23 8.01
CA GLY A 55 -8.05 -17.26 7.70
C GLY A 55 -8.07 -16.70 6.27
N ARG A 56 -8.43 -17.52 5.27
CA ARG A 56 -8.58 -17.05 3.87
C ARG A 56 -9.76 -16.09 3.69
N ILE A 57 -10.87 -16.35 4.36
CA ILE A 57 -12.08 -15.50 4.29
C ILE A 57 -11.83 -14.19 5.02
N LYS A 58 -11.16 -14.24 6.19
CA LYS A 58 -10.68 -13.05 6.92
C LYS A 58 -9.85 -12.16 6.00
N PHE A 59 -8.85 -12.74 5.35
CA PHE A 59 -7.95 -11.99 4.46
C PHE A 59 -8.69 -11.38 3.26
N ASP A 60 -9.53 -12.16 2.56
CA ASP A 60 -10.31 -11.64 1.43
C ASP A 60 -11.27 -10.51 1.85
N PHE A 61 -11.84 -10.58 3.05
CA PHE A 61 -12.64 -9.50 3.62
C PHE A 61 -11.82 -8.23 3.85
N VAL A 62 -10.62 -8.35 4.43
CA VAL A 62 -9.69 -7.22 4.61
C VAL A 62 -9.36 -6.58 3.27
N VAL A 63 -8.94 -7.38 2.27
CA VAL A 63 -8.59 -6.87 0.93
C VAL A 63 -9.77 -6.12 0.32
N ARG A 64 -10.98 -6.69 0.36
CA ARG A 64 -12.19 -6.05 -0.19
C ARG A 64 -12.53 -4.74 0.53
N ILE A 65 -12.44 -4.68 1.85
CA ILE A 65 -12.72 -3.45 2.61
C ILE A 65 -11.67 -2.40 2.32
N VAL A 66 -10.39 -2.75 2.41
CA VAL A 66 -9.28 -1.82 2.13
C VAL A 66 -9.39 -1.30 0.71
N TYR A 67 -9.63 -2.16 -0.28
CA TYR A 67 -9.84 -1.73 -1.66
C TYR A 67 -11.07 -0.85 -1.81
N LYS A 68 -12.20 -1.16 -1.17
CA LYS A 68 -13.43 -0.36 -1.26
C LYS A 68 -13.20 1.08 -0.79
N TYR A 69 -12.55 1.26 0.37
CA TYR A 69 -12.25 2.56 0.96
C TYR A 69 -10.97 3.21 0.42
N PHE A 70 -10.21 2.50 -0.42
CA PHE A 70 -9.02 3.04 -1.05
C PHE A 70 -9.38 4.24 -1.95
N PRO A 71 -8.62 5.35 -1.91
CA PRO A 71 -8.94 6.53 -2.70
C PRO A 71 -9.04 6.22 -4.19
N SER A 72 -10.15 6.60 -4.84
CA SER A 72 -10.40 6.28 -6.25
C SER A 72 -9.31 6.80 -7.20
N TRP A 73 -8.65 7.90 -6.83
CA TRP A 73 -7.53 8.44 -7.59
C TRP A 73 -6.28 7.55 -7.49
N LEU A 74 -6.04 6.89 -6.35
CA LEU A 74 -4.96 5.93 -6.17
C LEU A 74 -5.27 4.57 -6.83
N LYS A 75 -6.54 4.17 -6.93
CA LYS A 75 -6.96 2.96 -7.68
C LYS A 75 -6.55 2.98 -9.15
N ARG A 76 -6.32 4.17 -9.71
CA ARG A 76 -5.79 4.31 -11.08
C ARG A 76 -4.34 3.85 -11.20
N PHE A 77 -3.59 3.89 -10.11
CA PHE A 77 -2.18 3.53 -10.06
C PHE A 77 -1.94 2.14 -9.45
N ILE A 78 -2.81 1.70 -8.54
CA ILE A 78 -2.68 0.43 -7.82
C ILE A 78 -3.88 -0.47 -8.13
N THR A 79 -3.59 -1.65 -8.66
CA THR A 79 -4.60 -2.69 -8.92
C THR A 79 -4.99 -3.43 -7.65
N GLU A 80 -6.15 -4.11 -7.66
CA GLU A 80 -6.60 -4.93 -6.53
C GLU A 80 -5.58 -6.02 -6.16
N GLU A 81 -4.93 -6.65 -7.15
CA GLU A 81 -3.90 -7.66 -6.91
C GLU A 81 -2.65 -7.10 -6.25
N GLN A 82 -2.20 -5.90 -6.66
CA GLN A 82 -1.09 -5.23 -5.98
C GLN A 82 -1.44 -4.87 -4.54
N LEU A 83 -2.68 -4.44 -4.29
CA LEU A 83 -3.14 -4.18 -2.93
C LEU A 83 -3.22 -5.46 -2.11
N ARG A 84 -3.66 -6.57 -2.70
CA ARG A 84 -3.65 -7.90 -2.07
C ARG A 84 -2.24 -8.29 -1.65
N HIS A 85 -1.26 -8.15 -2.54
CA HIS A 85 0.15 -8.42 -2.22
C HIS A 85 0.68 -7.52 -1.09
N LEU A 86 0.39 -6.22 -1.13
CA LEU A 86 0.80 -5.29 -0.06
C LEU A 86 0.19 -5.66 1.30
N ILE A 87 -1.09 -6.04 1.33
CA ILE A 87 -1.77 -6.46 2.56
C ILE A 87 -1.18 -7.78 3.06
N GLN A 88 -0.82 -8.71 2.17
CA GLN A 88 -0.14 -9.96 2.53
C GLN A 88 1.22 -9.67 3.15
N GLU A 89 2.04 -8.82 2.54
CA GLU A 89 3.34 -8.42 3.10
C GLU A 89 3.19 -7.78 4.49
N TRP A 90 2.14 -6.97 4.69
CA TRP A 90 1.87 -6.41 6.02
C TRP A 90 1.43 -7.45 7.03
N TYR A 91 0.68 -8.47 6.61
CA TYR A 91 0.35 -9.61 7.46
C TYR A 91 1.59 -10.40 7.84
N ASP A 92 2.44 -10.72 6.87
CA ASP A 92 3.67 -11.48 7.07
C ASP A 92 4.64 -10.71 7.99
N LEU A 93 4.79 -9.40 7.78
CA LEU A 93 5.61 -8.54 8.63
C LEU A 93 5.05 -8.38 10.03
N ALA A 94 3.71 -8.30 10.18
CA ALA A 94 3.09 -8.29 11.50
C ALA A 94 3.29 -9.62 12.23
N LYS A 95 3.25 -10.74 11.50
CA LYS A 95 3.45 -12.08 12.04
C LYS A 95 4.91 -12.31 12.46
N ASP A 96 5.86 -11.94 11.61
CA ASP A 96 7.31 -11.96 11.89
C ASP A 96 7.60 -11.16 13.18
N PHE A 97 7.09 -9.93 13.24
CA PHE A 97 7.23 -9.09 14.44
C PHE A 97 6.57 -9.68 15.69
N LEU A 98 5.46 -10.41 15.55
CA LEU A 98 4.76 -11.04 16.68
C LEU A 98 5.50 -12.26 17.23
N ASP A 99 6.35 -12.92 16.44
CA ASP A 99 7.01 -14.16 16.83
C ASP A 99 8.20 -13.90 17.77
N ASP A 100 9.13 -13.02 17.38
CA ASP A 100 10.36 -12.74 18.14
C ASP A 100 10.56 -11.25 18.49
N GLY A 101 9.66 -10.36 18.07
CA GLY A 101 9.78 -8.92 18.25
C GLY A 101 10.76 -8.23 17.30
N LEU A 102 11.33 -8.98 16.34
CA LEU A 102 12.26 -8.50 15.32
C LEU A 102 11.61 -8.62 13.94
N ILE A 103 12.12 -7.84 12.98
CA ILE A 103 11.74 -7.98 11.58
C ILE A 103 12.96 -8.55 10.86
N ASN A 104 13.07 -9.86 10.81
CA ASN A 104 14.20 -10.58 10.23
C ASN A 104 13.74 -11.63 9.20
N SER A 105 12.43 -11.69 8.89
CA SER A 105 11.84 -12.70 8.01
C SER A 105 12.11 -14.12 8.50
N SER A 106 12.22 -14.30 9.82
CA SER A 106 12.31 -15.63 10.42
C SER A 106 10.91 -16.19 10.51
N VAL A 107 10.78 -17.46 10.14
CA VAL A 107 9.50 -18.19 10.19
C VAL A 107 9.55 -19.18 11.32
#